data_AF-A0A7Y0AYG4-F1
#
_entry.id   AF-A0A7Y0AYG4-F1
#
_cell.length_a   1.000
_cell.length_b   1.000
_cell.length_c   1.000
_cell.angle_alpha   90.00
_cell.angle_beta   90.00
_cell.angle_gamma   90.00
#
_symmetry.space_group_name_H-M   'P 1'
#
loop_
_entity.id
_entity.type
_entity.pdbx_description
1 polymer ?
#
loop_
_entity_poly.entity_id
_entity_poly.type
_entity_poly.pdbx_seq_one_letter_code
_entity_poly.pdbx_strand_id
1 'polypeptide(L)'
;MNPTGPHIERAVLVFAIWAVLGFLGLGVFLEGMKDDLWSLSSAGVLLIVVAFAAHIIVNGIFDTGFTQGEAALGIGAYGVLGLVFVVSAAGGVLTMADYYSGLTLFGVLAVGFLAYLFTRHGLRGAFSRFHIKPMDKREEGL
;
A
#
# COMPACT_ATOMS: atom_id res chain seq x y z
N MET A 1 -18.88 8.55 -26.94
CA MET A 1 -18.60 8.31 -25.51
C MET A 1 -17.36 9.10 -25.15
N ASN A 2 -17.40 9.92 -24.11
CA ASN A 2 -16.28 10.78 -23.72
C ASN A 2 -15.15 9.90 -23.14
N PRO A 3 -13.92 9.92 -23.67
CA PRO A 3 -12.83 9.03 -23.24
C PRO A 3 -12.40 9.21 -21.77
N THR A 4 -12.92 10.23 -21.07
CA THR A 4 -12.62 10.55 -19.67
C THR A 4 -13.57 9.92 -18.65
N GLY A 5 -14.76 9.45 -19.06
CA GLY A 5 -15.78 8.94 -18.14
C GLY A 5 -15.30 7.78 -17.24
N PRO A 6 -14.75 6.69 -17.82
CA PRO A 6 -14.27 5.55 -17.05
C PRO A 6 -13.14 5.89 -16.05
N HIS A 7 -12.29 6.87 -16.39
CA HIS A 7 -11.20 7.30 -15.51
C HIS A 7 -11.70 8.08 -14.29
N ILE A 8 -12.71 8.93 -14.46
CA ILE A 8 -13.31 9.70 -13.37
C ILE A 8 -14.08 8.77 -12.43
N GLU A 9 -14.88 7.86 -12.97
CA GLU A 9 -15.64 6.87 -12.18
C GLU A 9 -14.73 6.03 -11.29
N ARG A 10 -13.64 5.49 -11.86
CA ARG A 10 -12.62 4.78 -11.10
C ARG A 10 -12.02 5.64 -9.99
N ALA A 11 -11.61 6.86 -10.30
CA ALA A 11 -10.97 7.74 -9.32
C ALA A 11 -11.89 8.05 -8.14
N VAL A 12 -13.18 8.32 -8.41
CA VAL A 12 -14.20 8.55 -7.38
C VAL A 12 -14.42 7.30 -6.53
N LEU A 13 -14.49 6.10 -7.14
CA LEU A 13 -14.64 4.85 -6.40
C LEU A 13 -13.45 4.56 -5.48
N VAL A 14 -12.23 4.71 -6.00
CA VAL A 14 -11.01 4.55 -5.19
C VAL A 14 -10.99 5.54 -4.03
N PHE A 15 -11.28 6.81 -4.31
CA PHE A 15 -11.36 7.83 -3.27
C PHE A 15 -12.42 7.47 -2.21
N ALA A 16 -13.63 7.08 -2.60
CA ALA A 16 -14.70 6.69 -1.68
C ALA A 16 -14.32 5.49 -0.80
N ILE A 17 -13.65 4.48 -1.37
CA ILE A 17 -13.15 3.32 -0.63
C ILE A 17 -12.18 3.75 0.47
N TRP A 18 -11.19 4.58 0.14
CA TRP A 18 -10.22 5.06 1.13
C TRP A 18 -10.85 6.05 2.12
N ALA A 19 -11.77 6.89 1.66
CA ALA A 19 -12.46 7.85 2.51
C ALA A 19 -13.32 7.16 3.58
N VAL A 20 -13.98 6.06 3.23
CA VAL A 20 -14.84 5.32 4.17
C VAL A 20 -14.03 4.26 4.92
N LEU A 21 -13.49 3.27 4.21
CA LEU A 21 -12.84 2.11 4.85
C LEU A 21 -11.43 2.44 5.33
N GLY A 22 -10.69 3.23 4.56
CA GLY A 22 -9.33 3.64 4.93
C GLY A 22 -9.31 4.51 6.19
N PHE A 23 -10.07 5.61 6.20
CA PHE A 23 -10.14 6.48 7.39
C PHE A 23 -10.84 5.82 8.58
N LEU A 24 -11.91 5.05 8.36
CA LEU A 24 -12.53 4.29 9.47
C LEU A 24 -11.54 3.29 10.06
N GLY A 25 -10.82 2.53 9.21
CA GLY A 25 -9.81 1.59 9.65
C GLY A 25 -8.67 2.25 10.42
N LEU A 26 -8.20 3.42 9.95
CA LEU A 26 -7.21 4.21 10.66
C LEU A 26 -7.74 4.73 12.00
N GLY A 27 -8.99 5.20 12.07
CA GLY A 27 -9.61 5.66 13.31
C GLY A 27 -9.74 4.54 14.34
N VAL A 28 -10.23 3.36 13.93
CA VAL A 28 -10.32 2.18 14.79
C VAL A 28 -8.93 1.70 15.24
N PHE A 29 -7.94 1.76 14.35
CA PHE A 29 -6.56 1.42 14.68
C PHE A 29 -6.00 2.31 15.79
N LEU A 30 -6.17 3.63 15.65
CA LEU A 30 -5.70 4.64 16.61
C LEU A 30 -6.47 4.56 17.94
N GLU A 31 -7.77 4.29 17.92
CA GLU A 31 -8.53 4.09 19.17
C GLU A 31 -8.04 2.84 19.90
N GLY A 32 -7.74 1.75 19.18
CA GLY A 32 -7.15 0.56 19.77
C GLY A 32 -5.78 0.80 20.42
N MET A 33 -4.95 1.67 19.83
CA MET A 33 -3.66 2.06 20.43
C MET A 33 -3.87 2.89 21.70
N LYS A 34 -4.77 3.88 21.63
CA LYS A 34 -5.11 4.74 22.76
C LYS A 34 -5.62 3.94 23.97
N ASP A 35 -6.43 2.91 23.73
CA ASP A 35 -7.00 2.06 24.79
C ASP A 35 -6.09 0.87 25.16
N ASP A 36 -4.88 0.75 24.56
CA ASP A 36 -3.93 -0.35 24.76
C ASP A 36 -4.53 -1.74 24.41
N LEU A 37 -5.47 -1.77 23.44
CA LEU A 37 -6.22 -2.94 23.00
C LEU A 37 -5.77 -3.38 21.60
N TRP A 38 -4.82 -4.31 21.56
CA TRP A 38 -4.31 -4.90 20.31
C TRP A 38 -5.41 -5.48 19.41
N SER A 39 -6.45 -6.10 19.99
CA SER A 39 -7.57 -6.67 19.23
C SER A 39 -8.36 -5.61 18.46
N LEU A 40 -8.58 -4.45 19.08
CA LEU A 40 -9.26 -3.32 18.44
C LEU A 40 -8.37 -2.72 17.35
N SER A 41 -7.08 -2.54 17.62
CA SER A 41 -6.13 -2.09 16.60
C SER A 41 -6.08 -3.05 15.39
N SER A 42 -6.10 -4.35 15.64
CA SER A 42 -6.11 -5.38 14.60
C SER A 42 -7.38 -5.34 13.74
N ALA A 43 -8.53 -5.01 14.33
CA ALA A 43 -9.76 -4.78 13.57
C ALA A 43 -9.63 -3.56 12.64
N GLY A 44 -8.95 -2.49 13.09
CA GLY A 44 -8.60 -1.35 12.25
C GLY A 44 -7.69 -1.73 11.08
N VAL A 45 -6.65 -2.53 11.34
CA VAL A 45 -5.76 -3.08 10.29
C VAL A 45 -6.56 -3.90 9.27
N LEU A 46 -7.51 -4.74 9.72
CA LEU A 46 -8.36 -5.52 8.82
C LEU A 46 -9.19 -4.63 7.90
N LEU A 47 -9.75 -3.51 8.40
CA LEU A 47 -10.49 -2.56 7.56
C LEU A 47 -9.59 -1.91 6.50
N ILE A 48 -8.34 -1.57 6.84
CA ILE A 48 -7.36 -1.04 5.89
C ILE A 48 -7.03 -2.09 4.81
N VAL A 49 -6.89 -3.37 5.19
CA VAL A 49 -6.69 -4.48 4.24
C VAL A 49 -7.89 -4.62 3.30
N VAL A 50 -9.11 -4.52 3.82
CA VAL A 50 -10.34 -4.57 3.01
C VAL A 50 -10.38 -3.38 2.04
N ALA A 51 -10.00 -2.18 2.47
CA ALA A 51 -9.90 -1.00 1.61
C ALA A 51 -8.89 -1.22 0.47
N PHE A 52 -7.71 -1.78 0.79
CA PHE A 52 -6.69 -2.10 -0.19
C PHE A 52 -7.16 -3.17 -1.20
N ALA A 53 -7.82 -4.22 -0.72
CA ALA A 53 -8.39 -5.27 -1.57
C ALA A 53 -9.49 -4.70 -2.50
N ALA A 54 -10.37 -3.85 -1.97
CA ALA A 54 -11.39 -3.17 -2.77
C ALA A 54 -10.78 -2.28 -3.85
N HIS A 55 -9.69 -1.56 -3.56
CA HIS A 55 -8.95 -0.79 -4.56
C HIS A 55 -8.37 -1.71 -5.66
N ILE A 56 -7.79 -2.86 -5.30
CA ILE A 56 -7.31 -3.84 -6.29
C ILE A 56 -8.46 -4.34 -7.18
N ILE A 57 -9.62 -4.65 -6.59
CA ILE A 57 -10.81 -5.10 -7.33
C ILE A 57 -11.28 -4.03 -8.31
N VAL A 58 -11.39 -2.77 -7.88
CA VAL A 58 -11.73 -1.64 -8.76
C VAL A 58 -10.71 -1.53 -9.90
N ASN A 59 -9.42 -1.61 -9.60
CA ASN A 59 -8.38 -1.61 -10.63
C ASN A 59 -8.52 -2.78 -11.63
N GLY A 60 -8.97 -3.95 -11.16
CA GLY A 60 -9.31 -5.10 -12.02
C GLY A 60 -10.54 -4.86 -12.89
N ILE A 61 -11.60 -4.24 -12.37
CA ILE A 61 -12.84 -3.95 -13.12
C ILE A 61 -12.60 -2.96 -14.27
N PHE A 62 -11.72 -1.97 -14.05
CA PHE A 62 -11.42 -0.94 -15.05
C PHE A 62 -10.21 -1.29 -15.93
N ASP A 63 -9.61 -2.49 -15.79
CA ASP A 63 -8.40 -2.92 -16.50
C ASP A 63 -7.19 -1.97 -16.35
N THR A 64 -7.00 -1.41 -15.16
CA THR A 64 -5.92 -0.45 -14.85
C THR A 64 -5.10 -0.86 -13.62
N GLY A 65 -3.92 -0.27 -13.46
CA GLY A 65 -3.04 -0.45 -12.31
C GLY A 65 -3.12 0.71 -11.33
N PHE A 66 -2.21 0.71 -10.35
CA PHE A 66 -1.98 1.89 -9.54
C PHE A 66 -1.38 3.00 -10.39
N THR A 67 -1.93 4.21 -10.27
CA THR A 67 -1.31 5.40 -10.86
C THR A 67 -0.05 5.79 -10.09
N GLN A 68 0.83 6.59 -10.71
CA GLN A 68 2.02 7.10 -10.01
C GLN A 68 1.65 7.88 -8.75
N GLY A 69 0.57 8.66 -8.78
CA GLY A 69 0.08 9.41 -7.62
C GLY A 69 -0.42 8.49 -6.50
N GLU A 70 -1.20 7.45 -6.83
CA GLU A 70 -1.68 6.47 -5.85
C GLU A 70 -0.52 5.69 -5.21
N ALA A 71 0.46 5.28 -6.02
CA ALA A 71 1.65 4.59 -5.52
C ALA A 71 2.51 5.50 -4.63
N ALA A 72 2.72 6.75 -5.04
CA ALA A 72 3.46 7.74 -4.24
C ALA A 72 2.75 8.03 -2.91
N LEU A 73 1.41 8.15 -2.92
CA LEU A 73 0.62 8.37 -1.71
C LEU A 73 0.70 7.16 -0.77
N GLY A 74 0.56 5.94 -1.30
CA GLY A 74 0.66 4.72 -0.51
C GLY A 74 2.04 4.51 0.12
N ILE A 75 3.11 4.64 -0.67
CA ILE A 75 4.49 4.50 -0.19
C ILE A 75 4.85 5.64 0.77
N GLY A 76 4.43 6.87 0.47
CA GLY A 76 4.65 8.03 1.32
C GLY A 76 3.98 7.87 2.69
N ALA A 77 2.70 7.48 2.71
CA ALA A 77 1.97 7.21 3.95
C ALA A 77 2.63 6.08 4.76
N TYR A 78 2.98 4.96 4.10
CA TYR A 78 3.69 3.85 4.75
C TYR A 78 5.03 4.29 5.34
N GLY A 79 5.81 5.08 4.60
CA GLY A 79 7.12 5.58 5.04
C GLY A 79 7.03 6.55 6.21
N VAL A 80 6.10 7.51 6.18
CA VAL A 80 5.90 8.48 7.26
C VAL A 80 5.42 7.78 8.53
N LEU A 81 4.41 6.91 8.42
CA LEU A 81 3.92 6.13 9.57
C LEU A 81 5.01 5.22 10.12
N GLY A 82 5.78 4.56 9.24
CA GLY A 82 6.90 3.70 9.62
C GLY A 82 7.99 4.46 10.37
N LEU A 83 8.33 5.67 9.92
CA LEU A 83 9.28 6.53 10.60
C LEU A 83 8.78 6.92 12.00
N VAL A 84 7.52 7.34 12.12
CA VAL A 84 6.90 7.67 13.42
C VAL A 84 6.95 6.47 14.36
N PHE A 85 6.64 5.27 13.86
CA PHE A 85 6.71 4.03 14.65
C PHE A 85 8.13 3.73 15.11
N VAL A 86 9.13 3.80 14.22
CA VAL A 86 10.53 3.53 14.57
C VAL A 86 11.05 4.52 15.62
N VAL A 87 10.76 5.82 15.45
CA VAL A 87 11.15 6.84 16.43
C VAL A 87 10.48 6.60 17.78
N SER A 88 9.19 6.25 17.79
CA SER A 88 8.44 5.97 19.03
C SER A 88 8.96 4.71 19.73
N ALA A 89 9.31 3.67 18.97
CA ALA A 89 9.89 2.44 19.48
C ALA A 89 11.30 2.67 20.05
N ALA A 90 12.16 3.40 19.33
CA ALA A 90 13.51 3.74 19.79
C ALA A 90 13.49 4.63 21.03
N GLY A 91 12.48 5.51 21.15
CA GLY A 91 12.28 6.36 22.32
C GLY A 91 11.71 5.63 23.56
N GLY A 92 11.32 4.36 23.44
CA GLY A 92 10.74 3.59 24.54
C GLY A 92 9.36 4.11 25.00
N VAL A 93 8.64 4.83 24.14
CA VAL A 93 7.36 5.48 24.46
C VAL A 93 6.17 4.54 24.24
N LEU A 94 6.37 3.46 23.47
CA LEU A 94 5.32 2.50 23.12
C LEU A 94 5.09 1.51 24.26
N THR A 95 3.83 1.25 24.57
CA THR A 95 3.44 0.06 25.33
C THR A 95 3.73 -1.20 24.51
N MET A 96 3.64 -2.37 25.17
CA MET A 96 3.75 -3.65 24.46
C MET A 96 2.61 -3.82 23.44
N ALA A 97 1.38 -3.42 23.78
CA ALA A 97 0.26 -3.57 22.84
C ALA A 97 0.43 -2.63 21.64
N ASP A 98 0.85 -1.38 21.86
CA ASP A 98 1.15 -0.43 20.79
C ASP A 98 2.25 -0.92 19.84
N TYR A 99 3.28 -1.53 20.41
CA TYR A 99 4.36 -2.12 19.64
C TYR A 99 3.85 -3.26 18.72
N TYR A 100 3.05 -4.19 19.27
CA TYR A 100 2.44 -5.26 18.48
C TYR A 100 1.42 -4.74 17.46
N SER A 101 0.63 -3.73 17.80
CA SER A 101 -0.31 -3.08 16.90
C SER A 101 0.40 -2.45 15.70
N GLY A 102 1.49 -1.72 15.94
CA GLY A 102 2.32 -1.15 14.87
C GLY A 102 2.95 -2.23 14.00
N LEU A 103 3.55 -3.27 14.59
CA LEU A 103 4.10 -4.41 13.83
C LEU A 103 3.03 -5.11 12.99
N THR A 104 1.81 -5.26 13.53
CA THR A 104 0.69 -5.87 12.81
C THR A 104 0.34 -5.02 11.58
N LEU A 105 0.22 -3.70 11.74
CA LEU A 105 -0.07 -2.79 10.63
C LEU A 105 1.00 -2.89 9.53
N PHE A 106 2.28 -2.71 9.86
CA PHE A 106 3.35 -2.71 8.86
C PHE A 106 3.57 -4.09 8.24
N GLY A 107 3.57 -5.15 9.06
CA GLY A 107 3.74 -6.52 8.60
C GLY A 107 2.65 -6.94 7.62
N VAL A 108 1.39 -6.68 7.95
CA VAL A 108 0.26 -7.04 7.09
C VAL A 108 0.26 -6.22 5.80
N LEU A 109 0.54 -4.92 5.86
CA LEU A 109 0.62 -4.08 4.65
C LEU A 109 1.79 -4.51 3.73
N ALA A 110 2.96 -4.82 4.30
CA ALA A 110 4.10 -5.30 3.53
C ALA A 110 3.79 -6.64 2.84
N VAL A 111 3.19 -7.58 3.56
CA VAL A 111 2.76 -8.88 3.01
C VAL A 111 1.71 -8.67 1.91
N GLY A 112 0.71 -7.83 2.14
CA GLY A 112 -0.33 -7.53 1.15
C GLY A 112 0.24 -6.90 -0.13
N PHE A 113 1.19 -5.97 0.02
CA PHE A 113 1.89 -5.37 -1.11
C PHE A 113 2.72 -6.39 -1.90
N LEU A 114 3.49 -7.24 -1.21
CA LEU A 114 4.27 -8.29 -1.86
C LEU A 114 3.36 -9.30 -2.58
N ALA A 115 2.26 -9.71 -1.96
CA ALA A 115 1.26 -10.59 -2.56
C ALA A 115 0.67 -9.97 -3.85
N TYR A 116 0.37 -8.67 -3.84
CA TYR A 116 -0.06 -7.95 -5.05
C TYR A 116 1.00 -7.95 -6.14
N LEU A 117 2.27 -7.67 -5.81
CA LEU A 117 3.35 -7.67 -6.79
C LEU A 117 3.52 -9.05 -7.43
N PHE A 118 3.50 -10.12 -6.62
CA PHE A 118 3.64 -11.49 -7.11
C PHE A 118 2.50 -11.92 -8.02
N THR A 119 1.26 -11.59 -7.63
CA THR A 119 0.07 -11.98 -8.41
C THR A 119 -0.06 -11.20 -9.71
N ARG A 120 0.27 -9.90 -9.73
CA ARG A 120 0.04 -9.06 -10.91
C ARG A 120 1.20 -8.99 -11.90
N HIS A 121 2.45 -8.94 -11.43
CA HIS A 121 3.62 -8.81 -12.31
C HIS A 121 4.35 -10.13 -12.53
N GLY A 122 4.00 -11.17 -11.75
CA GLY A 122 4.67 -12.46 -11.73
C GLY A 122 6.08 -12.38 -11.14
N LEU A 123 6.56 -13.49 -10.56
CA LEU A 123 7.96 -13.63 -10.09
C LEU A 123 9.00 -13.37 -11.21
N ARG A 124 8.61 -13.53 -12.49
CA ARG A 124 9.51 -13.46 -13.66
C ARG A 124 9.70 -12.04 -14.24
N GLY A 125 8.77 -11.10 -14.03
CA GLY A 125 8.89 -9.73 -14.55
C GLY A 125 9.98 -8.89 -13.84
N ALA A 126 10.21 -9.17 -12.56
CA ALA A 126 11.19 -8.46 -11.74
C ALA A 126 12.65 -8.71 -12.16
N PHE A 127 12.97 -9.89 -12.70
CA PHE A 127 14.33 -10.22 -13.16
C PHE A 127 14.63 -9.77 -14.60
N SER A 128 13.60 -9.53 -15.43
CA SER A 128 13.80 -9.15 -16.83
C SER A 128 14.28 -7.71 -17.02
N ARG A 129 14.04 -6.80 -16.07
CA ARG A 129 14.46 -5.39 -16.17
C ARG A 129 15.90 -5.10 -15.70
N PHE A 130 16.58 -6.09 -15.12
CA PHE A 130 18.00 -5.97 -14.73
C PHE A 130 18.97 -6.46 -15.82
N HIS A 131 18.48 -7.02 -16.94
CA HIS A 131 19.31 -7.31 -18.11
C HIS A 131 19.44 -6.07 -19.01
N ILE A 132 20.27 -5.10 -18.61
CA ILE A 132 20.79 -4.09 -19.53
C ILE A 132 21.84 -4.79 -20.39
N LYS A 133 21.52 -5.01 -21.67
CA LYS A 133 22.51 -5.45 -22.66
C LYS A 133 23.55 -4.32 -22.79
N PRO A 134 24.84 -4.55 -22.53
CA PRO A 134 25.85 -3.55 -22.86
C PRO A 134 25.80 -3.32 -24.38
N MET A 135 25.65 -2.05 -24.79
CA MET A 135 25.83 -1.66 -26.19
C MET A 135 27.27 -1.99 -26.58
N ASP A 136 27.45 -3.01 -27.42
CA ASP A 136 28.71 -3.22 -28.12
C ASP A 136 28.86 -2.05 -29.10
N LYS A 137 29.70 -1.08 -28.74
CA LYS A 137 30.11 0.03 -29.62
C LYS A 137 30.99 -0.55 -30.73
N ARG A 138 30.39 -1.19 -31.72
CA ARG A 138 31.12 -1.72 -32.86
C ARG A 138 30.38 -1.55 -34.19
N GLU A 139 29.71 -0.42 -34.39
CA GLU A 139 29.15 -0.03 -35.70
C GLU A 139 29.25 1.49 -35.96
N GLU A 140 30.38 2.12 -35.56
CA GLU A 140 30.74 3.50 -35.97
C GLU A 140 31.91 3.55 -36.96
N GLY A 141 32.18 2.44 -37.67
CA GLY A 141 33.20 2.46 -38.71
C GLY A 141 32.98 1.34 -39.68
N LEU A 142 32.22 1.62 -40.74
CA LEU A 142 32.48 1.27 -42.14
C LEU A 142 31.47 2.02 -43.04
#